data_AF-A0A959D848-F1
#
_entry.id   AF-A0A959D848-F1
#
_cell.length_a   1.000
_cell.length_b   1.000
_cell.length_c   1.000
_cell.angle_alpha   90.00
_cell.angle_beta   90.00
_cell.angle_gamma   90.00
#
_symmetry.space_group_name_H-M   'P 1'
#
loop_
_entity.id
_entity.type
_entity.pdbx_description
1 polymer ?
#
loop_
_entity_poly.entity_id
_entity_poly.type
_entity_poly.pdbx_seq_one_letter_code
_entity_poly.pdbx_strand_id
1 'polypeptide(L)'
;MNLDLSFFTEPPERNHRASLEIIALAPLSMVSSQPGSYFRSEITPTTYMLLGLLENALGWHFDDKLRRTLFKVLQKHAKKKYGKHPDYANSDWLTAKPNESGSGFFSLLDFHLAITEVEVDQQPLTYDDLWSMQLRSKGENFIGGSRNYDRQLEGLINLSKQEDKSKPKKKNKHPYFISFGDKSEYKSFSLEKLLELKEGKVKTTSLKPYFPHYYSSPKTRGYIIPKYNYKYRLNCTSSLARLLELALSDPAAPLYLGSNDGWVEVKWINHE
;
A
#
# COMPACT_ATOMS: atom_id res chain seq x y z
N MET A 1 -5.70 9.63 22.90
CA MET A 1 -4.27 9.98 23.02
C MET A 1 -4.10 11.44 22.61
N ASN A 2 -3.42 12.27 23.41
CA ASN A 2 -3.11 13.66 23.02
C ASN A 2 -1.87 13.66 22.12
N LEU A 3 -1.87 14.49 21.07
CA LEU A 3 -0.72 14.62 20.16
C LEU A 3 0.45 15.27 20.90
N ASP A 4 1.51 14.51 21.15
CA ASP A 4 2.78 14.99 21.71
C ASP A 4 3.90 14.89 20.68
N LEU A 5 4.42 16.05 20.26
CA LEU A 5 5.55 16.19 19.34
C LEU A 5 6.72 16.93 20.01
N SER A 6 6.71 17.05 21.33
CA SER A 6 7.70 17.81 22.09
C SER A 6 9.12 17.24 21.95
N PHE A 7 9.25 15.92 21.81
CA PHE A 7 10.50 15.21 21.51
C PHE A 7 11.22 15.79 20.28
N PHE A 8 10.49 16.31 19.28
CA PHE A 8 11.14 16.86 18.10
C PHE A 8 11.95 18.11 18.42
N THR A 9 11.61 18.83 19.49
CA THR A 9 12.22 20.12 19.83
C THR A 9 13.42 20.01 20.76
N GLU A 10 13.77 18.82 21.25
CA GLU A 10 15.03 18.55 21.96
C GLU A 10 16.16 18.18 20.98
N PRO A 11 17.44 18.27 21.37
CA PRO A 11 18.53 17.78 20.54
C PRO A 11 18.37 16.27 20.25
N PRO A 12 18.63 15.81 19.01
CA PRO A 12 18.48 14.42 18.62
C PRO A 12 19.66 13.54 19.12
N GLU A 13 19.94 13.62 20.42
CA GLU A 13 20.96 12.80 21.07
C GLU A 13 20.43 11.38 21.29
N ARG A 14 20.80 10.48 20.36
CA ARG A 14 20.30 9.10 20.30
C ARG A 14 20.99 8.18 21.30
N ASN A 15 20.98 8.57 22.57
CA ASN A 15 21.71 7.89 23.65
C ASN A 15 20.93 6.71 24.25
N HIS A 16 19.60 6.68 24.11
CA HIS A 16 18.75 5.60 24.60
C HIS A 16 18.75 4.43 23.64
N ARG A 17 18.91 3.20 24.14
CA ARG A 17 18.92 1.98 23.33
C ARG A 17 17.68 1.14 23.59
N ALA A 18 17.13 0.59 22.52
CA ALA A 18 15.99 -0.31 22.60
C ALA A 18 16.11 -1.41 21.53
N SER A 19 15.26 -2.42 21.64
CA SER A 19 15.07 -3.44 20.62
C SER A 19 13.60 -3.59 20.28
N LEU A 20 13.36 -3.89 19.01
CA LEU A 20 12.04 -4.13 18.46
C LEU A 20 12.03 -5.52 17.84
N GLU A 21 11.11 -6.36 18.29
CA GLU A 21 10.82 -7.64 17.67
C GLU A 21 9.44 -7.57 17.00
N ILE A 22 9.38 -7.88 15.71
CA ILE A 22 8.17 -7.80 14.89
C ILE A 22 7.76 -9.21 14.47
N ILE A 23 6.53 -9.57 14.82
CA ILE A 23 5.93 -10.88 14.59
C ILE A 23 4.84 -10.71 13.54
N ALA A 24 4.96 -11.39 12.40
CA ALA A 24 3.91 -11.39 11.39
C ALA A 24 2.72 -12.21 11.86
N LEU A 25 1.53 -11.60 11.92
CA LEU A 25 0.28 -12.29 12.26
C LEU A 25 -0.48 -12.76 11.01
N ALA A 26 -0.08 -12.27 9.84
CA ALA A 26 -0.62 -12.59 8.54
C ALA A 26 0.47 -12.41 7.46
N PRO A 27 0.27 -12.94 6.24
CA PRO A 27 1.15 -12.64 5.11
C PRO A 27 1.28 -11.13 4.88
N LEU A 28 2.50 -10.66 4.66
CA LEU A 28 2.82 -9.24 4.58
C LEU A 28 2.97 -8.77 3.13
N SER A 29 2.43 -7.60 2.81
CA SER A 29 2.67 -6.91 1.53
C SER A 29 3.49 -5.63 1.76
N MET A 30 4.82 -5.79 1.72
CA MET A 30 5.79 -4.74 2.01
C MET A 30 6.27 -4.07 0.73
N VAL A 31 5.44 -3.24 0.10
CA VAL A 31 5.81 -2.57 -1.16
C VAL A 31 6.44 -1.20 -0.88
N SER A 32 7.67 -0.97 -1.36
CA SER A 32 8.50 0.20 -1.03
C SER A 32 8.22 1.46 -1.86
N SER A 33 7.54 1.33 -3.01
CA SER A 33 7.27 2.42 -3.94
C SER A 33 5.92 2.26 -4.63
N GLN A 34 5.38 3.34 -5.20
CA GLN A 34 4.19 3.21 -6.06
C GLN A 34 4.56 2.39 -7.30
N PRO A 35 3.95 1.22 -7.53
CA PRO A 35 4.43 0.36 -8.60
C PRO A 35 3.84 0.72 -9.96
N GLY A 36 4.63 0.36 -10.97
CA GLY A 36 4.19 0.09 -12.34
C GLY A 36 3.24 -1.13 -12.37
N SER A 37 3.47 -2.15 -13.19
CA SER A 37 2.53 -3.26 -13.39
C SER A 37 2.47 -4.32 -12.28
N TYR A 38 3.40 -4.32 -11.32
CA TYR A 38 3.55 -5.37 -10.30
C TYR A 38 3.95 -4.79 -8.94
N PHE A 39 3.21 -5.15 -7.88
CA PHE A 39 3.48 -4.80 -6.49
C PHE A 39 4.42 -5.87 -5.89
N ARG A 40 5.73 -5.77 -6.16
CA ARG A 40 6.72 -6.65 -5.53
C ARG A 40 6.88 -6.28 -4.06
N SER A 41 6.74 -7.26 -3.18
CA SER A 41 7.03 -7.07 -1.75
C SER A 41 8.52 -7.22 -1.46
N GLU A 42 9.02 -6.38 -0.57
CA GLU A 42 10.38 -6.43 -0.03
C GLU A 42 10.53 -7.59 0.95
N ILE A 43 11.65 -8.32 0.87
CA ILE A 43 11.95 -9.45 1.75
C ILE A 43 12.00 -9.02 3.22
N THR A 44 12.57 -7.84 3.45
CA THR A 44 12.72 -7.23 4.77
C THR A 44 12.04 -5.86 4.82
N PRO A 45 11.48 -5.47 5.97
CA PRO A 45 10.92 -4.15 6.16
C PRO A 45 11.94 -3.04 5.87
N THR A 46 11.57 -2.07 5.03
CA THR A 46 12.38 -0.87 4.85
C THR A 46 12.31 0.03 6.09
N THR A 47 13.31 0.89 6.29
CA THR A 47 13.32 1.88 7.38
C THR A 47 12.03 2.70 7.42
N TYR A 48 11.50 3.11 6.26
CA TYR A 48 10.26 3.89 6.20
C TYR A 48 9.00 3.09 6.57
N MET A 49 8.97 1.77 6.33
CA MET A 49 7.89 0.91 6.81
C MET A 49 7.93 0.79 8.33
N LEU A 50 9.12 0.68 8.91
CA LEU A 50 9.31 0.65 10.36
C LEU A 50 8.90 1.99 10.99
N LEU A 51 9.32 3.12 10.39
CA LEU A 51 8.91 4.45 10.83
C LEU A 51 7.39 4.65 10.73
N GLY A 52 6.76 4.21 9.64
CA GLY A 52 5.32 4.25 9.47
C GLY A 52 4.58 3.40 10.50
N LEU A 53 5.09 2.20 10.81
CA LEU A 53 4.56 1.33 11.86
C LEU A 53 4.60 2.02 13.24
N LEU A 54 5.71 2.67 13.58
CA LEU A 54 5.84 3.38 14.86
C LEU A 54 4.93 4.61 14.92
N GLU A 55 4.78 5.35 13.82
CA GLU A 55 3.82 6.45 13.72
C GLU A 55 2.36 5.96 13.82
N ASN A 56 2.04 4.77 13.30
CA ASN A 56 0.73 4.15 13.48
C ASN A 56 0.45 3.83 14.95
N ALA A 57 1.45 3.30 15.68
CA ALA A 57 1.32 3.06 17.12
C ALA A 57 0.98 4.36 17.88
N LEU A 58 1.61 5.46 17.48
CA LEU A 58 1.39 6.81 18.03
C LEU A 58 0.08 7.47 17.54
N GLY A 59 -0.62 6.86 16.57
CA GLY A 59 -1.86 7.38 15.97
C GLY A 59 -1.65 8.54 15.00
N TRP A 60 -0.45 8.68 14.44
CA TRP A 60 -0.08 9.81 13.59
C TRP A 60 -0.41 9.58 12.12
N HIS A 61 -1.67 9.82 11.75
CA HIS A 61 -2.16 9.69 10.38
C HIS A 61 -2.37 11.05 9.71
N PHE A 62 -1.28 11.82 9.55
CA PHE A 62 -1.32 13.12 8.89
C PHE A 62 -1.30 12.98 7.37
N ASP A 63 -2.13 13.79 6.68
CA ASP A 63 -1.98 14.00 5.24
C ASP A 63 -0.65 14.71 4.92
N ASP A 64 -0.18 14.61 3.66
CA ASP A 64 1.12 15.16 3.24
C ASP A 64 1.25 16.67 3.49
N LYS A 65 0.18 17.44 3.27
CA LYS A 65 0.20 18.90 3.44
C LYS A 65 0.34 19.25 4.92
N LEU A 66 -0.44 18.60 5.79
CA LEU A 66 -0.36 18.79 7.23
C LEU A 66 1.00 18.36 7.76
N ARG A 67 1.51 17.20 7.34
CA ARG A 67 2.82 16.67 7.74
C ARG A 67 3.96 17.64 7.41
N ARG A 68 4.01 18.16 6.17
CA ARG A 68 5.01 19.17 5.76
C ARG A 68 4.89 20.46 6.55
N THR A 69 3.66 20.85 6.92
CA THR A 69 3.41 22.03 7.74
C THR A 69 3.93 21.82 9.17
N LEU A 70 3.59 20.69 9.79
CA LEU A 70 4.07 20.30 11.12
C LEU A 70 5.60 20.27 11.17
N PHE A 71 6.23 19.61 10.21
CA PHE A 71 7.68 19.54 10.12
C PHE A 71 8.34 20.93 10.12
N LYS A 72 7.85 21.86 9.29
CA LYS A 72 8.38 23.24 9.23
C LYS A 72 8.18 24.00 10.54
N VAL A 73 7.04 23.81 11.21
CA VAL A 73 6.77 24.45 12.50
C VAL A 73 7.70 23.90 13.58
N LEU A 74 7.84 22.58 13.68
CA LEU A 74 8.72 21.92 14.64
C LEU A 74 10.19 22.32 14.43
N GLN A 75 10.66 22.28 13.18
CA GLN A 75 12.02 22.69 12.84
C GLN A 75 12.27 24.18 13.14
N LYS A 76 11.28 25.06 12.91
CA LYS A 76 11.38 26.48 13.29
C LYS A 76 11.48 26.67 14.80
N HIS A 77 10.72 25.91 15.58
CA HIS A 77 10.76 25.95 17.04
C HIS A 77 12.11 25.46 17.57
N ALA A 78 12.58 24.32 17.06
CA ALA A 78 13.91 23.79 17.35
C ALA A 78 15.02 24.80 17.01
N LYS A 79 14.98 25.40 15.82
CA LYS A 79 15.96 26.40 15.37
C LYS A 79 15.95 27.67 16.21
N LYS A 80 14.78 28.10 16.70
CA LYS A 80 14.68 29.23 17.64
C LYS A 80 15.43 28.94 18.95
N LYS A 81 15.38 27.70 19.43
CA LYS A 81 15.99 27.27 20.70
C LYS A 81 17.49 26.97 20.55
N TYR A 82 17.90 26.30 19.48
CA TYR A 82 19.26 25.76 19.33
C TYR A 82 20.04 26.29 18.12
N GLY A 83 19.47 27.15 17.28
CA GLY A 83 20.12 27.64 16.06
C GLY A 83 21.35 28.53 16.29
N LYS A 84 21.64 28.92 17.53
CA LYS A 84 22.88 29.61 17.94
C LYS A 84 23.81 28.74 18.79
N HIS A 85 23.42 27.49 19.07
CA HIS A 85 24.22 26.58 19.88
C HIS A 85 25.37 26.03 19.03
N PRO A 86 26.64 26.09 19.48
CA PRO A 86 27.80 25.68 18.69
C PRO A 86 27.68 24.26 18.14
N ASP A 87 27.18 23.34 18.98
CA ASP A 87 27.09 21.91 18.62
C ASP A 87 25.93 21.59 17.67
N TYR A 88 24.94 22.47 17.55
CA TYR A 88 23.68 22.17 16.84
C TYR A 88 23.36 23.09 15.68
N ALA A 89 23.98 24.27 15.59
CA ALA A 89 23.63 25.31 14.62
C ALA A 89 23.59 24.83 13.16
N ASN A 90 24.43 23.85 12.82
CA ASN A 90 24.55 23.27 11.48
C ASN A 90 24.03 21.83 11.39
N SER A 91 23.33 21.32 12.41
CA SER A 91 22.79 19.96 12.37
C SER A 91 21.69 19.79 11.31
N ASP A 92 21.59 18.58 10.74
CA ASP A 92 20.58 18.24 9.74
C ASP A 92 19.15 18.40 10.29
N TRP A 93 18.94 18.09 11.57
CA TRP A 93 17.67 18.29 12.26
C TRP A 93 17.15 19.74 12.14
N LEU A 94 18.04 20.74 12.15
CA LEU A 94 17.66 22.16 12.06
C LEU A 94 17.62 22.72 10.64
N THR A 95 18.32 22.10 9.69
CA THR A 95 18.60 22.71 8.38
C THR A 95 18.21 21.84 7.18
N ALA A 96 18.22 20.52 7.33
CA ALA A 96 17.94 19.59 6.25
C ALA A 96 16.44 19.50 5.95
N LYS A 97 16.15 19.11 4.71
CA LYS A 97 14.83 18.66 4.29
C LYS A 97 14.61 17.22 4.78
N PRO A 98 13.34 16.80 5.01
CA PRO A 98 13.08 15.43 5.39
C PRO A 98 13.46 14.49 4.24
N ASN A 99 13.97 13.30 4.58
CA ASN A 99 14.20 12.25 3.60
C ASN A 99 12.87 11.54 3.28
N GLU A 100 12.61 11.35 1.99
CA GLU A 100 11.36 10.74 1.53
C GLU A 100 11.62 9.30 1.02
N SER A 101 10.66 8.43 1.28
CA SER A 101 10.57 7.08 0.70
C SER A 101 10.20 7.13 -0.78
N GLY A 102 10.25 5.98 -1.46
CA GLY A 102 9.84 5.85 -2.86
C GLY A 102 8.36 6.15 -3.14
N SER A 103 7.54 6.32 -2.10
CA SER A 103 6.13 6.75 -2.21
C SER A 103 5.91 8.23 -1.84
N GLY A 104 6.98 8.96 -1.48
CA GLY A 104 6.92 10.35 -1.01
C GLY A 104 6.63 10.50 0.49
N PHE A 105 6.43 9.39 1.22
CA PHE A 105 6.26 9.43 2.68
C PHE A 105 7.60 9.75 3.37
N PHE A 106 7.56 10.61 4.38
CA PHE A 106 8.65 10.83 5.34
C PHE A 106 8.12 10.82 6.77
N SER A 107 8.98 10.49 7.74
CA SER A 107 8.60 10.41 9.15
C SER A 107 9.07 11.63 9.94
N LEU A 108 8.29 12.02 10.96
CA LEU A 108 8.72 13.00 11.96
C LEU A 108 9.75 12.42 12.94
N LEU A 109 9.90 11.09 12.99
CA LEU A 109 10.83 10.38 13.87
C LEU A 109 12.26 10.34 13.33
N ASP A 110 12.48 10.63 12.05
CA ASP A 110 13.72 10.32 11.30
C ASP A 110 14.99 10.94 11.91
N PHE A 111 14.90 12.16 12.47
CA PHE A 111 16.04 12.79 13.14
C PHE A 111 16.30 12.25 14.55
N HIS A 112 15.29 11.73 15.21
CA HIS A 112 15.36 11.32 16.62
C HIS A 112 15.50 9.80 16.81
N LEU A 113 15.43 9.04 15.72
CA LEU A 113 15.44 7.59 15.74
C LEU A 113 16.40 7.04 14.68
N ALA A 114 17.32 6.19 15.11
CA ALA A 114 18.10 5.32 14.24
C ALA A 114 17.60 3.89 14.40
N ILE A 115 17.41 3.17 13.29
CA ILE A 115 17.03 1.76 13.29
C ILE A 115 18.13 0.97 12.59
N THR A 116 18.57 -0.11 13.22
CA THR A 116 19.59 -1.02 12.67
C THR A 116 19.05 -2.43 12.68
N GLU A 117 19.17 -3.11 11.55
CA GLU A 117 18.80 -4.51 11.39
C GLU A 117 19.72 -5.41 12.25
N VAL A 118 19.12 -6.38 12.96
CA VAL A 118 19.86 -7.36 13.77
C VAL A 118 19.66 -8.77 13.21
N GLU A 119 18.41 -9.16 13.02
CA GLU A 119 18.05 -10.49 12.52
C GLU A 119 16.82 -10.36 11.63
N VAL A 120 16.93 -10.88 10.41
CA VAL A 120 15.84 -10.90 9.44
C VAL A 120 15.82 -12.24 8.73
N ASP A 121 14.63 -12.65 8.32
CA ASP A 121 14.48 -13.82 7.49
C ASP A 121 14.96 -13.53 6.06
N GLN A 122 16.05 -14.18 5.67
CA GLN A 122 16.64 -14.07 4.34
C GLN A 122 15.98 -15.01 3.32
N GLN A 123 15.15 -15.97 3.77
CA GLN A 123 14.50 -16.95 2.91
C GLN A 123 13.02 -17.14 3.29
N PRO A 124 12.23 -16.06 3.32
CA PRO A 124 10.81 -16.19 3.63
C PRO A 124 10.07 -16.85 2.46
N LEU A 125 8.91 -17.41 2.75
CA LEU A 125 8.02 -17.88 1.69
C LEU A 125 7.42 -16.66 0.98
N THR A 126 7.62 -16.57 -0.33
CA THR A 126 7.04 -15.51 -1.16
C THR A 126 6.00 -16.09 -2.11
N TYR A 127 4.85 -15.45 -2.27
CA TYR A 127 3.85 -15.86 -3.24
C TYR A 127 3.12 -14.66 -3.84
N ASP A 128 2.61 -14.83 -5.05
CA ASP A 128 1.70 -13.85 -5.66
C ASP A 128 0.27 -14.14 -5.24
N ASP A 129 -0.42 -13.10 -4.81
CA ASP A 129 -1.84 -13.20 -4.55
C ASP A 129 -2.63 -13.17 -5.85
N LEU A 130 -3.24 -14.31 -6.13
CA LEU A 130 -4.09 -14.55 -7.30
C LEU A 130 -5.58 -14.39 -6.98
N TRP A 131 -5.95 -14.12 -5.71
CA TRP A 131 -7.31 -14.29 -5.21
C TRP A 131 -7.93 -13.05 -4.55
N SER A 132 -7.16 -12.19 -3.86
CA SER A 132 -7.72 -10.99 -3.20
C SER A 132 -8.00 -9.88 -4.23
N MET A 133 -9.20 -9.89 -4.78
CA MET A 133 -9.62 -8.97 -5.83
C MET A 133 -10.35 -7.74 -5.28
N GLN A 134 -9.87 -6.54 -5.61
CA GLN A 134 -10.67 -5.32 -5.46
C GLN A 134 -11.73 -5.25 -6.57
N LEU A 135 -13.00 -5.28 -6.19
CA LEU A 135 -14.10 -4.81 -7.03
C LEU A 135 -13.85 -3.33 -7.33
N ARG A 136 -13.93 -2.88 -8.59
CA ARG A 136 -13.90 -1.43 -8.86
C ARG A 136 -15.11 -0.80 -8.18
N SER A 137 -14.88 -0.10 -7.07
CA SER A 137 -15.91 0.54 -6.23
C SER A 137 -16.61 1.72 -6.91
N LYS A 138 -16.11 2.18 -8.06
CA LYS A 138 -16.73 3.27 -8.83
C LYS A 138 -16.93 2.87 -10.28
N GLY A 139 -18.10 2.31 -10.55
CA GLY A 139 -18.68 2.27 -11.88
C GLY A 139 -20.19 2.30 -11.73
N GLU A 140 -20.83 3.40 -12.11
CA GLU A 140 -22.31 3.53 -12.21
C GLU A 140 -22.96 2.45 -13.09
N ASN A 141 -22.14 1.65 -13.77
CA ASN A 141 -22.55 0.57 -14.64
C ASN A 141 -23.08 -0.69 -13.91
N PHE A 142 -22.83 -0.86 -12.59
CA PHE A 142 -23.31 -2.00 -11.81
C PHE A 142 -23.45 -1.68 -10.31
N ILE A 143 -24.67 -1.32 -9.88
CA ILE A 143 -25.05 -1.36 -8.47
C ILE A 143 -25.35 -2.84 -8.13
N GLY A 144 -24.53 -3.47 -7.28
CA GLY A 144 -24.82 -4.79 -6.70
C GLY A 144 -24.19 -6.02 -7.36
N GLY A 145 -23.54 -5.89 -8.53
CA GLY A 145 -22.96 -7.06 -9.24
C GLY A 145 -24.00 -8.06 -9.75
N SER A 146 -23.62 -8.96 -10.66
CA SER A 146 -24.43 -10.15 -10.97
C SER A 146 -23.86 -11.35 -10.21
N ARG A 147 -24.71 -12.10 -9.51
CA ARG A 147 -24.35 -13.37 -8.87
C ARG A 147 -24.38 -14.57 -9.82
N ASN A 148 -24.91 -14.38 -11.03
CA ASN A 148 -25.26 -15.48 -11.92
C ASN A 148 -24.34 -15.48 -13.14
N TYR A 149 -23.61 -16.58 -13.31
CA TYR A 149 -22.86 -16.91 -14.51
C TYR A 149 -23.68 -17.89 -15.35
N ASP A 150 -24.20 -17.44 -16.50
CA ASP A 150 -24.90 -18.29 -17.44
C ASP A 150 -23.92 -18.95 -18.42
N ARG A 151 -23.62 -20.23 -18.17
CA ARG A 151 -22.72 -21.03 -19.02
C ARG A 151 -23.15 -21.10 -20.49
N GLN A 152 -24.43 -20.87 -20.80
CA GLN A 152 -24.92 -20.97 -22.17
C GLN A 152 -24.30 -19.88 -23.07
N LEU A 153 -23.85 -18.77 -22.47
CA LEU A 153 -23.21 -17.66 -23.18
C LEU A 153 -21.70 -17.85 -23.39
N GLU A 154 -21.08 -18.94 -22.94
CA GLU A 154 -19.63 -19.17 -23.13
C GLU A 154 -19.20 -19.14 -24.60
N GLY A 155 -20.00 -19.71 -25.50
CA GLY A 155 -19.73 -19.68 -26.94
C GLY A 155 -19.57 -18.25 -27.46
N LEU A 156 -20.48 -17.36 -27.06
CA LEU A 156 -20.46 -15.94 -27.42
C LEU A 156 -19.23 -15.22 -26.85
N ILE A 157 -18.86 -15.50 -25.59
CA ILE A 157 -17.68 -14.92 -24.94
C ILE A 157 -16.39 -15.41 -25.58
N ASN A 158 -16.33 -16.67 -26.02
CA ASN A 158 -15.18 -17.18 -26.75
C ASN A 158 -15.05 -16.49 -28.12
N LEU A 159 -16.16 -16.25 -28.82
CA LEU A 159 -16.17 -15.48 -30.07
C LEU A 159 -15.74 -14.02 -29.88
N SER A 160 -15.95 -13.42 -28.71
CA SER A 160 -15.46 -12.07 -28.44
C SER A 160 -13.94 -11.98 -28.23
N LYS A 161 -13.27 -13.14 -28.11
CA LYS A 161 -11.80 -13.26 -27.99
C LYS A 161 -11.16 -13.75 -29.29
N GLN A 162 -11.96 -14.17 -30.27
CA GLN A 162 -11.49 -14.67 -31.56
C GLN A 162 -11.48 -13.56 -32.62
N GLU A 163 -10.30 -13.27 -33.15
CA GLU A 163 -10.11 -12.34 -34.25
C GLU A 163 -10.67 -12.92 -35.56
N ASP A 164 -11.57 -12.17 -36.20
CA ASP A 164 -12.11 -12.47 -37.52
C ASP A 164 -11.11 -12.05 -38.61
N LYS A 165 -10.22 -12.99 -38.95
CA LYS A 165 -9.17 -12.81 -39.96
C LYS A 165 -9.70 -12.52 -41.37
N SER A 166 -10.99 -12.73 -41.63
CA SER A 166 -11.61 -12.41 -42.93
C SER A 166 -11.78 -10.90 -43.15
N LYS A 167 -11.81 -10.11 -42.06
CA LYS A 167 -11.99 -8.66 -42.10
C LYS A 167 -10.65 -7.92 -42.06
N PRO A 168 -10.55 -6.70 -42.63
CA PRO A 168 -9.30 -5.96 -42.66
C PRO A 168 -8.81 -5.57 -41.26
N LYS A 169 -7.49 -5.56 -41.07
CA LYS A 169 -6.87 -5.12 -39.81
C LYS A 169 -7.12 -3.65 -39.57
N LYS A 170 -7.36 -3.29 -38.30
CA LYS A 170 -7.38 -1.91 -37.82
C LYS A 170 -6.41 -1.79 -36.66
N LYS A 171 -5.43 -0.88 -36.74
CA LYS A 171 -4.37 -0.71 -35.72
C LYS A 171 -3.67 -2.03 -35.36
N ASN A 172 -3.20 -2.76 -36.38
CA ASN A 172 -2.45 -4.02 -36.26
C ASN A 172 -3.21 -5.26 -35.75
N LYS A 173 -4.53 -5.21 -35.58
CA LYS A 173 -5.35 -6.38 -35.20
C LYS A 173 -6.58 -6.53 -36.08
N HIS A 174 -7.05 -7.76 -36.30
CA HIS A 174 -8.34 -7.98 -36.94
C HIS A 174 -9.47 -7.66 -35.94
N PRO A 175 -10.67 -7.26 -36.41
CA PRO A 175 -11.81 -7.14 -35.51
C PRO A 175 -12.20 -8.52 -34.96
N TYR A 176 -12.75 -8.58 -33.76
CA TYR A 176 -13.28 -9.83 -33.20
C TYR A 176 -14.63 -10.20 -33.86
N PHE A 177 -14.98 -11.49 -33.87
CA PHE A 177 -16.30 -11.94 -34.33
C PHE A 177 -17.42 -11.24 -33.54
N ILE A 178 -17.27 -11.19 -32.22
CA ILE A 178 -18.18 -10.46 -31.33
C ILE A 178 -17.44 -9.31 -30.65
N SER A 179 -18.09 -8.15 -30.52
CA SER A 179 -17.56 -7.05 -29.71
C SER A 179 -18.64 -6.51 -28.78
N PHE A 180 -18.21 -6.08 -27.59
CA PHE A 180 -19.09 -5.49 -26.58
C PHE A 180 -18.81 -4.00 -26.40
N GLY A 181 -19.87 -3.21 -26.20
CA GLY A 181 -19.76 -1.77 -26.01
C GLY A 181 -21.11 -1.07 -26.02
N ASP A 182 -21.12 0.21 -25.68
CA ASP A 182 -22.37 0.99 -25.51
C ASP A 182 -22.54 2.11 -26.54
N LYS A 183 -21.72 2.12 -27.60
CA LYS A 183 -21.86 3.07 -28.72
C LYS A 183 -23.14 2.78 -29.51
N SER A 184 -23.61 3.77 -30.27
CA SER A 184 -24.81 3.68 -31.11
C SER A 184 -24.81 2.49 -32.10
N GLU A 185 -23.62 2.08 -32.54
CA GLU A 185 -23.40 0.94 -33.44
C GLU A 185 -23.59 -0.44 -32.79
N TYR A 186 -23.71 -0.53 -31.47
CA TYR A 186 -23.97 -1.77 -30.74
C TYR A 186 -25.47 -1.98 -30.58
N LYS A 187 -25.93 -3.23 -30.73
CA LYS A 187 -27.35 -3.59 -30.67
C LYS A 187 -27.67 -4.37 -29.39
N SER A 188 -28.89 -4.20 -28.88
CA SER A 188 -29.40 -5.02 -27.77
C SER A 188 -29.98 -6.33 -28.29
N PHE A 189 -29.80 -7.42 -27.55
CA PHE A 189 -30.28 -8.75 -27.90
C PHE A 189 -30.94 -9.42 -26.68
N SER A 190 -31.91 -10.30 -26.93
CA SER A 190 -32.45 -11.22 -25.91
C SER A 190 -31.49 -12.39 -25.70
N LEU A 191 -31.70 -13.19 -24.64
CA LEU A 191 -30.85 -14.34 -24.34
C LEU A 191 -30.82 -15.34 -25.50
N GLU A 192 -31.97 -15.69 -26.07
CA GLU A 192 -32.09 -16.66 -27.16
C GLU A 192 -31.28 -16.20 -28.38
N LYS A 193 -31.38 -14.91 -28.72
CA LYS A 193 -30.60 -14.32 -29.82
C LYS A 193 -29.11 -14.28 -29.53
N LEU A 194 -28.71 -14.09 -28.28
CA LEU A 194 -27.31 -14.13 -27.88
C LEU A 194 -26.72 -15.54 -28.02
N LEU A 195 -27.50 -16.59 -27.78
CA LEU A 195 -27.05 -17.98 -27.92
C LEU A 195 -26.78 -18.39 -29.38
N GLU A 196 -27.46 -17.75 -30.33
CA GLU A 196 -27.34 -18.03 -31.76
C GLU A 196 -26.31 -17.13 -32.47
N LEU A 197 -25.88 -16.05 -31.83
CA LEU A 197 -25.08 -15.00 -32.47
C LEU A 197 -23.65 -15.48 -32.73
N LYS A 198 -23.25 -15.47 -34.00
CA LYS A 198 -21.89 -15.86 -34.44
C LYS A 198 -20.97 -14.67 -34.70
N GLU A 199 -21.55 -13.51 -35.02
CA GLU A 199 -20.80 -12.25 -35.20
C GLU A 199 -21.66 -11.02 -34.89
N GLY A 200 -21.03 -9.89 -34.54
CA GLY A 200 -21.72 -8.61 -34.35
C GLY A 200 -21.21 -7.74 -33.20
N LYS A 201 -21.91 -6.61 -33.01
CA LYS A 201 -21.67 -5.63 -31.94
C LYS A 201 -22.82 -5.67 -30.95
N VAL A 202 -22.57 -6.12 -29.72
CA VAL A 202 -23.57 -6.38 -28.68
C VAL A 202 -23.48 -5.36 -27.55
N LYS A 203 -24.61 -4.74 -27.19
CA LYS A 203 -24.67 -3.82 -26.06
C LYS A 203 -24.38 -4.52 -24.74
N THR A 204 -23.61 -3.89 -23.86
CA THR A 204 -23.22 -4.50 -22.58
C THR A 204 -24.44 -4.84 -21.73
N THR A 205 -25.51 -4.03 -21.82
CA THR A 205 -26.80 -4.25 -21.15
C THR A 205 -27.47 -5.58 -21.48
N SER A 206 -27.20 -6.17 -22.66
CA SER A 206 -27.76 -7.48 -23.04
C SER A 206 -27.09 -8.64 -22.29
N LEU A 207 -25.87 -8.44 -21.80
CA LEU A 207 -25.12 -9.45 -21.04
C LEU A 207 -25.24 -9.27 -19.53
N LYS A 208 -25.51 -8.05 -19.05
CA LYS A 208 -25.50 -7.72 -17.61
C LYS A 208 -26.31 -8.68 -16.72
N PRO A 209 -27.49 -9.18 -17.11
CA PRO A 209 -28.27 -10.09 -16.28
C PRO A 209 -27.65 -11.50 -16.14
N TYR A 210 -26.81 -11.90 -17.10
CA TYR A 210 -26.41 -13.29 -17.32
C TYR A 210 -24.91 -13.53 -17.11
N PHE A 211 -24.10 -12.47 -17.14
CA PHE A 211 -22.67 -12.58 -17.03
C PHE A 211 -22.14 -11.58 -16.01
N PRO A 212 -21.45 -12.05 -14.96
CA PRO A 212 -20.75 -11.14 -14.06
C PRO A 212 -19.60 -10.51 -14.84
N HIS A 213 -19.65 -9.19 -15.09
CA HIS A 213 -18.43 -8.46 -15.40
C HIS A 213 -17.60 -8.34 -14.14
N TYR A 214 -16.77 -9.36 -13.89
CA TYR A 214 -15.61 -9.22 -13.03
C TYR A 214 -14.36 -9.64 -13.82
N TYR A 215 -13.19 -9.35 -13.24
CA TYR A 215 -11.86 -9.61 -13.78
C TYR A 215 -11.34 -8.53 -14.75
N SER A 216 -10.89 -7.39 -14.18
CA SER A 216 -9.55 -6.94 -14.54
C SER A 216 -8.64 -7.33 -13.38
N SER A 217 -7.63 -8.16 -13.61
CA SER A 217 -6.62 -8.43 -12.60
C SER A 217 -6.09 -7.08 -12.09
N PRO A 218 -6.11 -6.81 -10.76
CA PRO A 218 -5.23 -5.78 -10.24
C PRO A 218 -3.80 -6.12 -10.66
N LYS A 219 -2.93 -5.11 -10.71
CA LYS A 219 -1.47 -5.34 -10.77
C LYS A 219 -1.13 -6.39 -9.69
N THR A 220 -0.54 -7.52 -10.10
CA THR A 220 -0.27 -8.65 -9.19
C THR A 220 0.50 -8.16 -7.97
N ARG A 221 0.17 -8.68 -6.79
CA ARG A 221 0.77 -8.28 -5.51
C ARG A 221 1.47 -9.47 -4.88
N GLY A 222 2.75 -9.30 -4.59
CA GLY A 222 3.53 -10.26 -3.84
C GLY A 222 3.22 -10.16 -2.35
N TYR A 223 3.22 -11.31 -1.68
CA TYR A 223 3.12 -11.45 -0.24
C TYR A 223 4.27 -12.30 0.28
N ILE A 224 4.59 -12.08 1.54
CA ILE A 224 5.72 -12.72 2.22
C ILE A 224 5.23 -13.27 3.55
N ILE A 225 5.59 -14.52 3.82
CA ILE A 225 5.38 -15.16 5.12
C ILE A 225 6.77 -15.41 5.72
N PRO A 226 7.20 -14.61 6.70
CA PRO A 226 8.49 -14.82 7.36
C PRO A 226 8.43 -16.07 8.23
N LYS A 227 9.52 -16.83 8.21
CA LYS A 227 9.75 -18.00 9.08
C LYS A 227 10.18 -17.58 10.49
N TYR A 228 10.84 -16.44 10.60
CA TYR A 228 11.36 -15.89 11.86
C TYR A 228 10.92 -14.45 12.05
N ASN A 229 10.86 -14.01 13.30
CA ASN A 229 10.54 -12.63 13.65
C ASN A 229 11.65 -11.69 13.16
N TYR A 230 11.28 -10.48 12.74
CA TYR A 230 12.25 -9.44 12.43
C TYR A 230 12.73 -8.78 13.72
N LYS A 231 14.04 -8.62 13.90
CA LYS A 231 14.64 -7.98 15.08
C LYS A 231 15.46 -6.77 14.67
N TYR A 232 15.21 -5.67 15.34
CA TYR A 232 15.90 -4.39 15.13
C TYR A 232 16.42 -3.83 16.43
N ARG A 233 17.56 -3.13 16.32
CA ARG A 233 18.09 -2.26 17.37
C ARG A 233 17.69 -0.82 17.07
N LEU A 234 17.27 -0.10 18.09
CA LEU A 234 16.87 1.29 17.99
C LEU A 234 17.75 2.14 18.88
N ASN A 235 18.23 3.26 18.36
CA ASN A 235 18.87 4.31 19.15
C ASN A 235 18.04 5.59 19.00
N CYS A 236 17.55 6.14 20.11
CA CYS A 236 16.72 7.35 20.11
C CYS A 236 16.96 8.23 21.33
N THR A 237 16.28 9.37 21.38
CA THR A 237 16.22 10.17 22.61
C THR A 237 15.38 9.46 23.67
N SER A 238 15.64 9.72 24.95
CA SER A 238 14.89 9.10 26.05
C SER A 238 13.41 9.50 26.05
N SER A 239 13.09 10.74 25.65
CA SER A 239 11.70 11.17 25.56
C SER A 239 10.94 10.39 24.47
N LEU A 240 11.56 10.18 23.31
CA LEU A 240 10.99 9.38 22.23
C LEU A 240 10.88 7.90 22.62
N ALA A 241 11.87 7.33 23.29
CA ALA A 241 11.82 5.96 23.79
C ALA A 241 10.59 5.73 24.68
N ARG A 242 10.34 6.63 25.64
CA ARG A 242 9.18 6.58 26.51
C ARG A 242 7.86 6.71 25.76
N LEU A 243 7.80 7.61 24.76
CA LEU A 243 6.61 7.76 23.91
C LEU A 243 6.32 6.47 23.13
N LEU A 244 7.36 5.85 22.54
CA LEU A 244 7.23 4.62 21.77
C LEU A 244 6.87 3.42 22.64
N GLU A 245 7.46 3.28 23.83
CA GLU A 245 7.13 2.22 24.77
C GLU A 245 5.66 2.25 25.17
N LEU A 246 5.15 3.44 25.54
CA LEU A 246 3.74 3.63 25.86
C LEU A 246 2.84 3.32 24.65
N ALA A 247 3.19 3.86 23.48
CA ALA A 247 2.40 3.67 22.26
C ALA A 247 2.38 2.22 21.78
N LEU A 248 3.47 1.46 21.95
CA LEU A 248 3.52 0.05 21.54
C LEU A 248 2.82 -0.87 22.57
N SER A 249 2.70 -0.44 23.83
CA SER A 249 1.93 -1.18 24.85
C SER A 249 0.41 -1.09 24.65
N ASP A 250 -0.06 0.04 24.09
CA ASP A 250 -1.47 0.27 23.74
C ASP A 250 -1.55 1.07 22.42
N PRO A 251 -1.39 0.40 21.26
CA PRO A 251 -1.34 1.05 19.95
C PRO A 251 -2.64 1.79 19.61
N ALA A 252 -2.51 3.04 19.18
CA ALA A 252 -3.65 3.85 18.74
C ALA A 252 -4.30 3.32 17.44
N ALA A 253 -3.58 2.50 16.67
CA ALA A 253 -4.06 1.86 15.45
C ALA A 253 -3.41 0.48 15.24
N PRO A 254 -4.01 -0.40 14.40
CA PRO A 254 -3.38 -1.67 14.04
C PRO A 254 -1.99 -1.46 13.45
N LEU A 255 -1.04 -2.31 13.88
CA LEU A 255 0.34 -2.26 13.42
C LEU A 255 0.49 -3.11 12.16
N TYR A 256 1.15 -2.55 11.14
CA TYR A 256 1.38 -3.20 9.86
C TYR A 256 2.62 -2.64 9.17
N LEU A 257 3.14 -3.38 8.19
CA LEU A 257 4.35 -3.04 7.44
C LEU A 257 4.01 -2.74 5.98
N GLY A 258 3.95 -1.46 5.62
CA GLY A 258 3.62 -1.03 4.26
C GLY A 258 2.11 -0.90 4.04
N SER A 259 1.41 -2.01 3.74
CA SER A 259 -0.06 -2.02 3.63
C SER A 259 -0.73 -2.62 4.86
N ASN A 260 -1.98 -2.26 5.10
CA ASN A 260 -2.79 -2.78 6.21
C ASN A 260 -3.43 -4.15 5.92
N ASP A 261 -3.04 -4.81 4.82
CA ASP A 261 -3.53 -6.13 4.43
C ASP A 261 -2.97 -7.25 5.33
N GLY A 262 -1.82 -7.01 5.97
CA GLY A 262 -1.18 -7.92 6.92
C GLY A 262 -0.77 -7.21 8.19
N TRP A 263 -1.25 -7.69 9.33
CA TRP A 263 -0.95 -7.10 10.64
C TRP A 263 0.25 -7.76 11.29
N VAL A 264 0.88 -7.02 12.20
CA VAL A 264 2.01 -7.49 12.99
C VAL A 264 1.78 -7.23 14.47
N GLU A 265 2.35 -8.08 15.30
CA GLU A 265 2.56 -7.82 16.72
C GLU A 265 3.99 -7.31 16.91
N VAL A 266 4.18 -6.41 17.87
CA VAL A 266 5.45 -5.74 18.09
C VAL A 266 5.80 -5.77 19.57
N LYS A 267 6.99 -6.28 19.89
CA LYS A 267 7.54 -6.28 21.25
C LYS A 267 8.64 -5.25 21.35
N TRP A 268 8.48 -4.34 22.31
CA TRP A 268 9.47 -3.33 22.68
C TRP A 268 10.27 -3.80 23.89
N ILE A 269 11.60 -3.68 23.82
CA ILE A 269 12.51 -4.02 24.91
C ILE A 269 13.45 -2.84 25.13
N ASN A 270 13.36 -2.20 26.29
CA ASN A 270 14.29 -1.14 26.70
C ASN A 270 15.62 -1.73 27.18
N HIS A 271 16.72 -1.10 26.77
CA HIS A 271 18.06 -1.36 27.28
C HIS A 271 18.57 -0.01 27.79
N GLU A 272 18.39 0.24 29.09
CA GLU A 272 18.78 1.49 29.77
C GLU A 272 20.16 2.02 29.37
#